data_AF-A0A5N8YQ99-F1
#
_entry.id   AF-A0A5N8YQ99-F1
#
_cell.length_a   1.000
_cell.length_b   1.000
_cell.length_c   1.000
_cell.angle_alpha   90.00
_cell.angle_beta   90.00
_cell.angle_gamma   90.00
#
_symmetry.space_group_name_H-M   'P 1'
#
loop_
_entity.id
_entity.type
_entity.pdbx_description
1 polymer ?
#
loop_
_entity_poly.entity_id
_entity_poly.type
_entity_poly.pdbx_seq_one_letter_code
_entity_poly.pdbx_strand_id
1 'polypeptide(L)' 'MADNMTILVGTSGQGVLRSPDGGDSWRRISIDQGLHSDAVVRCLAVHPNKPNLIYAGTDKGIYTSTNAGENWALLDNPLN' A
#
# COMPACT_ATOMS: atom_id res chain seq x y z
N MET A 1 25.81 -1.25 4.83
CA MET A 1 24.70 -0.55 5.49
C MET A 1 23.49 -0.98 4.69
N ALA A 2 22.58 -1.77 5.27
CA ALA A 2 21.35 -2.10 4.56
C ALA A 2 20.52 -0.81 4.52
N ASP A 3 20.28 -0.28 3.33
CA ASP A 3 19.42 0.88 3.17
C ASP A 3 18.03 0.49 3.69
N ASN A 4 17.51 1.28 4.63
CA ASN A 4 16.22 1.08 5.29
C ASN A 4 15.09 1.44 4.32
N MET A 5 14.99 0.69 3.21
CA MET A 5 14.08 0.93 2.10
C MET A 5 12.79 0.16 2.33
N THR A 6 11.66 0.86 2.29
CA THR A 6 10.34 0.19 2.24
C THR A 6 10.00 -0.15 0.80
N ILE A 7 9.63 -1.40 0.54
CA ILE A 7 9.14 -1.87 -0.75
C ILE A 7 7.65 -2.23 -0.60
N LEU A 8 6.86 -1.81 -1.58
CA LEU A 8 5.46 -2.21 -1.74
C LEU A 8 5.26 -2.91 -3.08
N VAL A 9 4.52 -4.02 -3.05
CA VAL A 9 4.11 -4.75 -4.25
C VAL A 9 2.61 -4.87 -4.26
N GLY A 10 1.98 -4.35 -5.32
CA GLY A 10 0.58 -4.59 -5.61
C GLY A 10 0.41 -5.93 -6.30
N THR A 11 -0.58 -6.72 -5.87
CA THR A 11 -0.86 -8.05 -6.40
C THR A 11 -2.28 -8.16 -6.94
N SER A 12 -2.52 -9.19 -7.77
CA SER A 12 -3.86 -9.57 -8.20
C SER A 12 -4.46 -10.57 -7.20
N GLY A 13 -5.24 -10.08 -6.23
CA GLY A 13 -6.01 -10.92 -5.30
C GLY A 13 -5.36 -11.16 -3.93
N GLN A 14 -4.20 -10.54 -3.65
CA GLN A 14 -3.58 -10.54 -2.31
C GLN A 14 -3.36 -9.12 -1.75
N GLY A 15 -3.92 -8.09 -2.38
CA GLY A 15 -3.77 -6.71 -1.93
C GLY A 15 -2.32 -6.23 -2.07
N VAL A 16 -1.82 -5.56 -1.04
CA VAL A 16 -0.45 -5.03 -0.99
C VAL A 16 0.43 -5.93 -0.11
N LEU A 17 1.60 -6.30 -0.62
CA LEU A 17 2.71 -6.84 0.17
C LEU A 17 3.68 -5.71 0.51
N ARG A 18 4.19 -5.71 1.74
CA ARG A 18 5.15 -4.71 2.24
C ARG A 18 6.37 -5.38 2.84
N SER A 19 7.53 -4.89 2.46
CA SER A 19 8.79 -5.14 3.17
C SER A 19 9.30 -3.83 3.77
N PRO A 20 9.56 -3.76 5.10
CA PRO A 20 10.18 -2.60 5.73
C PRO A 20 11.71 -2.55 5.57
N ASP A 21 12.32 -3.65 5.13
CA ASP A 21 13.74 -3.96 5.31
C ASP A 21 14.42 -4.31 3.98
N GLY A 22 14.08 -3.58 2.91
CA GLY A 22 14.74 -3.71 1.61
C GLY A 22 14.48 -5.05 0.89
N GLY A 23 13.50 -5.84 1.36
CA GLY A 23 13.12 -7.12 0.78
C GLY A 23 13.48 -8.35 1.63
N ASP A 24 14.11 -8.17 2.80
CA ASP A 24 14.52 -9.28 3.66
C ASP A 24 13.33 -10.01 4.29
N SER A 25 12.29 -9.29 4.69
CA SER A 25 11.04 -9.84 5.19
C SER A 25 9.81 -9.18 4.55
N TRP A 26 8.76 -9.97 4.37
CA TRP A 26 7.52 -9.53 3.70
C TRP A 26 6.31 -9.83 4.56
N ARG A 27 5.40 -8.85 4.65
CA ARG A 27 4.08 -9.02 5.24
C ARG A 27 3.00 -8.55 4.28
N ARG A 28 1.91 -9.29 4.23
CA ARG A 28 0.69 -8.85 3.54
C ARG A 28 -0.04 -7.83 4.42
N ILE A 29 -0.51 -6.75 3.82
CA ILE A 29 -1.37 -5.78 4.50
C ILE A 29 -2.75 -6.40 4.70
N SER A 30 -3.23 -6.42 5.95
CA SER A 30 -4.51 -7.00 6.33
C SER A 30 -5.66 -5.96 6.33
N ILE A 31 -6.88 -6.47 6.52
CA ILE A 31 -8.08 -5.64 6.71
C ILE A 31 -7.97 -4.73 7.95
N ASP A 32 -7.30 -5.17 9.01
CA ASP A 32 -7.09 -4.38 10.23
C ASP A 32 -6.14 -3.19 10.00
N GLN A 33 -5.32 -3.27 8.95
CA GLN A 33 -4.48 -2.18 8.46
C GLN A 33 -5.21 -1.33 7.40
N GLY A 34 -6.51 -1.54 7.21
CA GLY A 34 -7.41 -0.71 6.41
C GLY A 34 -7.38 -0.95 4.89
N LEU A 35 -6.76 -2.04 4.42
CA LEU A 35 -6.77 -2.44 3.01
C LEU A 35 -7.36 -3.84 2.86
N HIS A 36 -8.33 -4.00 1.96
CA HIS A 36 -8.94 -5.29 1.67
C HIS A 36 -7.92 -6.29 1.15
N SER A 37 -7.65 -7.34 1.94
CA SER A 37 -6.58 -8.27 1.60
C SER A 37 -6.82 -8.98 0.25
N ASP A 38 -8.07 -9.13 -0.20
CA ASP A 38 -8.45 -9.74 -1.48
C ASP A 38 -8.45 -8.76 -2.68
N ALA A 39 -8.12 -7.49 -2.47
CA ALA A 39 -8.13 -6.49 -3.53
C ALA A 39 -7.13 -6.80 -4.65
N VAL A 40 -7.52 -6.49 -5.88
CA VAL A 40 -6.63 -6.44 -7.05
C VAL A 40 -6.03 -5.05 -7.13
N VAL A 41 -4.74 -4.94 -6.83
CA VAL A 41 -4.01 -3.68 -6.91
C VAL A 41 -3.53 -3.45 -8.34
N ARG A 42 -4.03 -2.40 -8.97
CA ARG A 42 -3.72 -2.04 -10.37
C ARG A 42 -2.57 -1.05 -10.47
N CYS A 43 -2.41 -0.18 -9.48
CA CYS A 43 -1.31 0.77 -9.42
C CYS A 43 -0.94 1.15 -7.99
N LEU A 44 0.32 1.52 -7.80
CA LEU A 44 0.85 2.16 -6.61
C LEU A 44 1.54 3.46 -7.05
N ALA A 45 1.28 4.56 -6.36
CA ALA A 45 1.91 5.84 -6.62
C ALA A 45 2.40 6.48 -5.33
N VAL A 46 3.66 6.91 -5.30
CA VAL A 46 4.28 7.61 -4.17
C VAL A 46 4.30 9.10 -4.45
N HIS A 47 3.93 9.92 -3.48
CA HIS A 47 3.99 11.37 -3.63
C HIS A 47 5.45 11.85 -3.69
N PRO A 48 5.86 12.65 -4.70
CA PRO A 48 7.26 12.97 -4.98
C PRO A 48 7.98 13.70 -3.83
N ASN A 49 7.28 14.56 -3.11
CA ASN A 49 7.83 15.34 -1.98
C ASN A 49 7.44 14.79 -0.60
N LYS A 50 6.68 13.69 -0.55
CA LYS A 50 6.14 13.12 0.70
C LYS A 50 6.20 11.58 0.57
N PRO A 51 7.39 10.96 0.72
CA PRO A 51 7.58 9.54 0.41
C PRO A 51 6.73 8.59 1.26
N ASN A 52 6.24 9.05 2.43
CA ASN A 52 5.32 8.27 3.25
C ASN A 52 3.86 8.32 2.75
N LEU A 53 3.51 9.24 1.84
CA LEU A 53 2.19 9.37 1.25
C LEU A 53 2.11 8.54 -0.03
N ILE A 54 1.28 7.50 0.00
CA ILE A 54 1.16 6.50 -1.06
C ILE A 54 -0.30 6.29 -1.40
N TYR A 55 -0.60 6.15 -2.69
CA TYR A 55 -1.91 5.84 -3.23
C TYR A 55 -1.89 4.44 -3.84
N ALA A 56 -2.94 3.65 -3.56
CA ALA A 56 -3.17 2.36 -4.18
C ALA A 56 -4.50 2.40 -4.95
N GLY A 57 -4.43 2.28 -6.27
CA GLY A 57 -5.61 2.10 -7.11
C GLY A 57 -5.96 0.62 -7.15
N THR A 58 -7.17 0.27 -6.68
CA THR A 58 -7.63 -1.11 -6.62
C THR A 58 -8.99 -1.26 -7.29
N ASP A 59 -9.45 -2.50 -7.45
CA ASP A 59 -10.82 -2.82 -7.84
C ASP A 59 -11.88 -2.56 -6.74
N LYS A 60 -11.44 -2.21 -5.52
CA LYS A 60 -12.30 -1.84 -4.37
C LYS A 60 -12.30 -0.33 -4.09
N GLY A 61 -11.70 0.47 -4.97
CA GLY A 61 -11.54 1.92 -4.82
C GLY A 61 -10.09 2.36 -4.62
N ILE A 62 -9.90 3.63 -4.32
CA ILE A 62 -8.58 4.24 -4.07
C ILE A 62 -8.29 4.21 -2.58
N TYR A 63 -7.18 3.59 -2.19
CA TYR A 63 -6.68 3.63 -0.81
C TYR A 63 -5.50 4.60 -0.69
N THR A 64 -5.35 5.19 0.49
CA THR A 64 -4.25 6.09 0.83
C THR A 64 -3.54 5.64 2.09
N SER A 65 -2.22 5.76 2.10
CA SER A 65 -1.38 5.57 3.27
C SER A 65 -0.56 6.83 3.51
N THR A 66 -0.41 7.24 4.78
CA THR A 66 0.42 8.39 5.20
C THR A 66 1.67 7.96 5.99
N ASN A 67 1.89 6.65 6.13
CA ASN A 67 2.96 6.04 6.92
C ASN A 67 3.70 4.93 6.14
N ALA A 68 4.02 5.22 4.87
CA ALA A 68 4.80 4.33 4.00
C ALA A 68 4.19 2.92 3.85
N GLY A 69 2.86 2.87 3.70
CA GLY A 69 2.11 1.64 3.41
C GLY A 69 1.89 0.73 4.63
N GLU A 70 2.17 1.20 5.85
CA GLU A 70 1.92 0.43 7.06
C GLU A 70 0.43 0.35 7.39
N ASN A 71 -0.30 1.46 7.28
CA ASN A 71 -1.75 1.51 7.40
C ASN A 71 -2.34 2.29 6.23
N TRP A 72 -3.57 1.94 5.87
CA TRP A 72 -4.30 2.46 4.75
C TRP A 72 -5.68 2.93 5.18
N ALA A 73 -6.25 3.84 4.42
CA ALA A 73 -7.63 4.25 4.52
C ALA A 73 -8.22 4.34 3.11
N LEU A 74 -9.46 3.87 2.94
CA LEU A 74 -10.22 4.13 1.73
C LEU A 74 -10.38 5.64 1.59
N LEU A 75 -9.97 6.19 0.46
CA LEU A 75 -10.10 7.61 0.18
C LEU A 75 -11.57 7.93 -0.02
N ASP A 76 -12.20 8.65 0.90
CA ASP A 76 -13.57 9.08 0.71
C ASP A 76 -13.62 10.12 -0.42
N ASN A 77 -14.33 9.79 -1.50
CA ASN A 77 -14.51 10.65 -2.67
C ASN A 77 -15.86 10.28 -3.32
N PRO A 78 -16.66 11.24 -3.80
CA PRO A 78 -17.91 10.99 -4.54
C PRO A 78 -17.82 10.06 -5.77
N LEU A 79 -16.65 9.55 -6.12
CA LEU A 79 -16.42 8.61 -7.23
C LEU A 79 -16.20 7.15 -6.78
N ASN A 80 -16.23 6.88 -5.47
CA ASN A 80 -16.12 5.53 -4.90
C ASN A 80 -17.48 4.91 -4.58
#